data_AF-A0A106QC43-F1
#
_entry.id   AF-A0A106QC43-F1
#
_cell.length_a   1.000
_cell.length_b   1.000
_cell.length_c   1.000
_cell.angle_alpha   90.00
_cell.angle_beta   90.00
_cell.angle_gamma   90.00
#
_symmetry.space_group_name_H-M   'P 1'
#
loop_
_entity.id
_entity.type
_entity.pdbx_description
1 polymer ?
#
loop_
_entity_poly.entity_id
_entity_poly.type
_entity_poly.pdbx_seq_one_letter_code
_entity_poly.pdbx_strand_id
1 'polypeptide(L)'
;MGNRTLVLLHNDRAGEWSNDPMLGQKISHAMNFAMGRTPGPDSYLGYGQVVECRHADDQTLALVHSYGFTPLAHGRWQPGESMQFRLLQEAADALGYRLVKKSENSS
;
A
#
# COMPACT_ATOMS: atom_id res chain seq x y z
N MET A 1 -18.68 6.38 -5.71
CA MET A 1 -17.46 6.63 -4.92
C MET A 1 -17.16 5.37 -4.12
N GLY A 2 -15.94 4.85 -4.18
CA GLY A 2 -15.57 3.57 -3.59
C GLY A 2 -14.18 3.62 -2.95
N ASN A 3 -13.84 2.60 -2.17
CA ASN A 3 -12.52 2.46 -1.57
C ASN A 3 -11.70 1.41 -2.32
N ARG A 4 -10.39 1.64 -2.43
CA ARG A 4 -9.40 0.62 -2.80
C ARG A 4 -8.91 -0.07 -1.54
N THR A 5 -9.01 -1.40 -1.52
CA THR A 5 -8.41 -2.25 -0.50
C THR A 5 -7.22 -2.99 -1.08
N LEU A 6 -6.06 -2.91 -0.42
CA LEU A 6 -4.88 -3.72 -0.75
C LEU A 6 -4.72 -4.81 0.30
N VAL A 7 -4.52 -6.04 -0.16
CA VAL A 7 -4.32 -7.23 0.68
C VAL A 7 -2.99 -7.87 0.32
N LEU A 8 -2.14 -8.10 1.31
CA LEU A 8 -0.90 -8.85 1.17
C LEU A 8 -1.15 -10.28 1.68
N LEU A 9 -1.15 -11.25 0.76
CA LEU A 9 -1.26 -12.68 1.10
C LEU A 9 0.11 -13.34 1.00
N HIS A 10 0.45 -14.17 1.98
CA HIS A 10 1.75 -14.83 2.02
C HIS A 10 1.73 -16.08 1.16
N ASN A 11 2.68 -16.19 0.23
CA ASN A 11 2.70 -17.27 -0.76
C ASN A 11 3.08 -18.63 -0.15
N ASP A 12 3.89 -18.64 0.90
CA ASP A 12 4.20 -19.83 1.69
C ASP A 12 2.97 -20.44 2.38
N ARG A 13 1.91 -19.64 2.59
CA ARG A 13 0.62 -20.06 3.14
C ARG A 13 -0.48 -20.13 2.07
N ALA A 14 -0.12 -20.29 0.80
CA ALA A 14 -1.07 -20.35 -0.32
C ALA A 14 -2.16 -21.40 -0.15
N GLY A 15 -1.81 -22.59 0.34
CA GLY A 15 -2.78 -23.64 0.63
C GLY A 15 -3.83 -23.25 1.67
N GLU A 16 -3.52 -22.34 2.59
CA GLU A 16 -4.48 -21.92 3.61
C GLU A 16 -5.45 -20.88 3.09
N TRP A 17 -4.96 -19.79 2.50
CA TRP A 17 -5.86 -18.72 2.04
C TRP A 17 -6.67 -19.12 0.82
N SER A 18 -6.17 -20.01 -0.04
CA SER A 18 -6.92 -20.50 -1.21
C SER A 18 -8.07 -21.44 -0.83
N ASN A 19 -7.99 -22.09 0.33
CA ASN A 19 -9.00 -23.02 0.83
C ASN A 19 -9.88 -22.41 1.94
N ASP A 20 -9.68 -21.15 2.30
CA ASP A 20 -10.46 -20.49 3.35
C ASP A 20 -11.80 -19.97 2.79
N PRO A 21 -12.95 -20.61 3.12
CA PRO A 21 -14.24 -20.17 2.59
C PRO A 21 -14.66 -18.81 3.15
N MET A 22 -14.04 -18.34 4.24
CA MET A 22 -14.34 -17.09 4.91
C MET A 22 -13.36 -15.97 4.55
N LEU A 23 -12.43 -16.18 3.61
CA LEU A 23 -11.42 -15.19 3.22
C LEU A 23 -12.04 -13.82 2.90
N GLY A 24 -13.10 -13.78 2.09
CA GLY A 24 -13.78 -12.54 1.72
C GLY A 24 -14.36 -11.79 2.92
N GLN A 25 -14.97 -12.51 3.87
CA GLN A 25 -15.50 -11.94 5.11
C GLN A 25 -14.38 -11.38 5.99
N LYS A 26 -13.27 -12.12 6.11
CA LYS A 26 -12.10 -11.68 6.88
C LYS A 26 -11.50 -10.42 6.29
N ILE A 27 -11.34 -10.34 4.96
CA ILE A 27 -10.88 -9.12 4.27
C ILE A 27 -11.86 -7.96 4.53
N SER A 28 -13.16 -8.18 4.39
CA SER A 28 -14.19 -7.15 4.61
C SER A 28 -14.24 -6.65 6.05
N HIS A 29 -13.96 -7.50 7.03
CA HIS A 29 -13.82 -7.09 8.41
C HIS A 29 -12.53 -6.30 8.63
N ALA A 30 -11.40 -6.87 8.22
CA ALA A 30 -10.06 -6.32 8.39
C ALA A 30 -9.86 -4.95 7.70
N MET A 31 -10.54 -4.69 6.58
CA MET A 31 -10.40 -3.41 5.86
C MET A 31 -10.84 -2.19 6.70
N ASN A 32 -11.75 -2.37 7.65
CA ASN A 32 -12.19 -1.27 8.54
C ASN A 32 -11.05 -0.80 9.46
N PHE A 33 -10.09 -1.69 9.75
CA PHE A 33 -8.92 -1.41 10.58
C PHE A 33 -7.72 -0.90 9.77
N ALA A 34 -7.82 -0.89 8.44
CA ALA A 34 -6.78 -0.43 7.52
C ALA A 34 -7.05 0.98 6.94
N MET A 35 -8.06 1.70 7.44
CA MET A 35 -8.51 2.99 6.89
C MET A 35 -7.70 4.22 7.32
N GLY A 36 -6.85 4.13 8.36
CA GLY A 36 -6.40 5.33 9.08
C GLY A 36 -4.91 5.49 9.36
N ARG A 37 -4.08 4.43 9.26
CA ARG A 37 -2.64 4.41 9.63
C ARG A 37 -2.07 3.02 9.32
N THR A 38 -0.77 2.83 9.61
CA THR A 38 -0.09 1.53 9.58
C THR A 38 -1.02 0.42 10.07
N PRO A 39 -1.20 -0.67 9.31
CA PRO A 39 -2.18 -1.70 9.65
C PRO A 39 -1.97 -2.20 11.08
N GLY A 40 -3.02 -2.12 11.90
CA GLY A 40 -3.00 -2.62 13.27
C GLY A 40 -3.13 -4.16 13.32
N PRO A 41 -2.97 -4.80 14.49
CA PRO A 41 -3.11 -6.26 14.62
C PRO A 41 -4.42 -6.81 14.06
N ASP A 42 -5.50 -6.04 14.14
CA ASP A 42 -6.84 -6.42 13.66
C ASP A 42 -6.98 -6.46 12.13
N SER A 43 -5.97 -6.00 11.37
CA SER A 43 -5.93 -6.18 9.92
C SER A 43 -5.31 -7.52 9.49
N TYR A 44 -4.83 -8.32 10.44
CA TYR A 44 -4.18 -9.61 10.20
C TYR A 44 -5.20 -10.72 9.93
N LEU A 45 -4.91 -11.54 8.93
CA LEU A 45 -5.78 -12.63 8.45
C LEU A 45 -5.29 -14.02 8.87
N GLY A 46 -4.16 -14.10 9.60
CA GLY A 46 -3.45 -15.35 9.86
C GLY A 46 -2.42 -15.68 8.77
N TYR A 47 -2.79 -15.57 7.49
CA TYR A 47 -1.92 -15.91 6.35
C TYR A 47 -1.56 -14.71 5.47
N GLY A 48 -1.74 -13.52 6.01
CA GLY A 48 -1.59 -12.25 5.32
C GLY A 48 -2.21 -11.12 6.12
N GLN A 49 -2.32 -9.95 5.52
CA GLN A 49 -2.98 -8.80 6.15
C GLN A 49 -3.62 -7.89 5.12
N VAL A 50 -4.65 -7.15 5.53
CA VAL A 50 -5.11 -5.98 4.78
C VAL A 50 -4.15 -4.82 5.09
N VAL A 51 -3.46 -4.32 4.07
CA VAL A 51 -2.38 -3.33 4.23
C VAL A 51 -2.85 -1.90 4.02
N GLU A 52 -3.98 -1.72 3.34
CA GLU A 52 -4.53 -0.40 3.08
C GLU A 52 -6.02 -0.50 2.72
N CYS A 53 -6.80 0.47 3.18
CA CYS A 53 -8.14 0.76 2.67
C CYS A 53 -8.30 2.28 2.51
N ARG A 54 -8.24 2.81 1.29
CA ARG A 54 -8.27 4.26 1.02
C ARG A 54 -9.27 4.61 -0.07
N HIS A 55 -9.55 5.90 -0.25
CA HIS A 55 -10.42 6.35 -1.33
C HIS A 55 -9.85 5.91 -2.68
N ALA A 56 -10.70 5.48 -3.63
CA ALA A 56 -10.24 4.96 -4.92
C ALA A 56 -9.46 5.99 -5.76
N ASP A 57 -9.69 7.27 -5.51
CA ASP A 57 -8.96 8.38 -6.16
C ASP A 57 -7.62 8.71 -5.47
N ASP A 58 -7.24 7.99 -4.41
CA ASP A 58 -5.94 8.17 -3.77
C ASP A 58 -4.87 7.28 -4.43
N GLN A 59 -3.63 7.78 -4.47
CA GLN A 59 -2.45 7.01 -4.83
C GLN A 59 -1.51 6.89 -3.63
N THR A 60 -0.85 5.73 -3.54
CA THR A 60 0.11 5.43 -2.49
C THR A 60 1.41 4.95 -3.13
N LEU A 61 2.53 5.56 -2.75
CA LEU A 61 3.86 5.00 -2.98
C LEU A 61 4.26 4.23 -1.74
N ALA A 62 4.62 2.95 -1.89
CA ALA A 62 4.93 2.07 -0.76
C ALA A 62 6.09 1.13 -1.09
N LEU A 63 6.80 0.72 -0.04
CA LEU A 63 7.75 -0.39 -0.07
C LEU A 63 7.02 -1.67 0.31
N VAL A 64 7.07 -2.67 -0.57
CA VAL A 64 6.62 -4.03 -0.27
C VAL A 64 7.84 -4.91 -0.06
N HIS A 65 7.98 -5.51 1.12
CA HIS A 65 9.14 -6.33 1.47
C HIS A 65 8.72 -7.53 2.32
N SER A 66 9.20 -8.73 1.98
CA SER A 66 8.88 -9.98 2.71
C SER A 66 7.38 -10.13 3.03
N TYR A 67 6.97 -9.82 4.26
CA TYR A 67 5.60 -9.90 4.78
C TYR A 67 5.02 -8.52 5.16
N GLY A 68 5.71 -7.45 4.76
CA GLY A 68 5.47 -6.07 5.17
C GLY A 68 5.08 -5.16 4.00
N PHE A 69 4.33 -4.13 4.36
CA PHE A 69 3.94 -3.02 3.51
C PHE A 69 4.20 -1.73 4.29
N THR A 70 5.06 -0.87 3.76
CA THR A 70 5.41 0.40 4.38
C THR A 70 5.04 1.53 3.42
N PRO A 71 3.97 2.30 3.69
CA PRO A 71 3.64 3.47 2.87
C PRO A 71 4.71 4.54 3.05
N LEU A 72 5.23 5.07 1.93
CA LEU A 72 6.25 6.12 1.88
C LEU A 72 5.62 7.49 1.60
N ALA A 73 4.61 7.54 0.73
CA ALA A 73 3.88 8.77 0.41
C ALA A 73 2.44 8.43 -0.03
N HIS A 74 1.54 9.40 0.10
CA HIS A 74 0.15 9.26 -0.37
C HIS A 74 -0.40 10.60 -0.83
N GLY A 75 -1.31 10.56 -1.81
CA GLY A 75 -2.01 11.77 -2.21
C GLY A 75 -3.18 11.50 -3.12
N ARG A 76 -4.07 12.49 -3.23
CA ARG A 76 -5.19 12.44 -4.18
C ARG A 76 -4.67 12.54 -5.61
N TRP A 77 -5.27 11.74 -6.48
CA TRP A 77 -5.08 11.86 -7.92
C TRP A 77 -5.58 13.22 -8.40
N GLN A 78 -4.77 13.88 -9.23
CA GLN A 78 -5.11 15.12 -9.90
C GLN A 78 -4.83 14.98 -11.41
N PRO A 79 -5.78 15.38 -12.28
CA PRO A 79 -5.56 15.35 -13.73
C PRO A 79 -4.39 16.25 -14.13
N GLY A 80 -3.48 15.76 -14.98
CA GLY A 80 -2.40 16.55 -15.58
C GLY A 80 -1.12 16.68 -14.76
N GLU A 81 -1.11 16.22 -13.49
CA GLU A 81 0.10 16.17 -12.67
C GLU A 81 0.83 14.83 -12.86
N SER A 82 2.16 14.86 -12.94
CA SER A 82 2.98 13.65 -12.92
C SER A 82 3.06 13.12 -11.47
N MET A 83 1.93 12.63 -10.97
CA MET A 83 1.70 12.20 -9.59
C MET A 83 2.81 11.31 -9.00
N GLN A 84 3.43 10.49 -9.83
CA GLN A 84 4.59 9.67 -9.49
C GLN A 84 5.78 10.51 -8.97
N PHE A 85 6.08 11.65 -9.59
CA PHE A 85 7.15 12.55 -9.16
C PHE A 85 6.81 13.22 -7.83
N ARG A 86 5.56 13.65 -7.64
CA ARG A 86 5.11 14.24 -6.38
C ARG A 86 5.26 13.25 -5.23
N LEU A 87 4.78 12.01 -5.42
CA LEU A 87 4.91 10.96 -4.41
C LEU A 87 6.39 10.60 -4.13
N LEU A 88 7.23 10.58 -5.15
CA LEU A 88 8.68 10.36 -4.98
C LEU A 88 9.35 11.50 -4.21
N GLN A 89 8.96 12.74 -4.48
CA GLN A 89 9.45 13.91 -3.77
C GLN A 89 9.01 13.88 -2.30
N GLU A 90 7.72 13.63 -2.03
CA GLU A 90 7.19 13.47 -0.68
C GLU A 90 7.92 12.36 0.09
N ALA A 91 8.16 11.20 -0.55
CA ALA A 91 8.91 10.11 0.06
C ALA A 91 10.38 10.47 0.32
N ALA A 92 11.04 11.17 -0.60
CA ALA A 92 12.43 11.62 -0.40
C ALA A 92 12.52 12.63 0.75
N ASP A 93 11.63 13.62 0.79
CA ASP A 93 11.58 14.65 1.83
C ASP A 93 11.31 14.02 3.21
N ALA A 94 10.39 13.05 3.29
CA ALA A 94 10.10 12.31 4.52
C ALA A 94 11.31 11.49 5.04
N LEU A 95 12.20 11.07 4.15
CA LEU A 95 13.43 10.34 4.47
C LEU A 95 14.64 11.27 4.67
N GLY A 96 14.47 12.60 4.54
CA GLY A 96 15.56 13.58 4.68
C GLY A 96 16.48 13.67 3.46
N TYR A 97 16.01 13.24 2.28
CA TYR A 97 16.75 13.30 1.02
C TYR A 97 16.14 14.32 0.06
N ARG A 98 16.93 14.71 -0.94
CA ARG A 98 16.47 15.54 -2.06
C ARG A 98 16.42 14.71 -3.33
N LEU A 99 15.28 14.74 -4.03
CA LEU A 99 15.15 14.15 -5.36
C LEU A 99 15.91 15.00 -6.39
N VAL A 100 16.87 14.41 -7.09
CA VAL A 100 17.65 15.08 -8.14
C VAL A 100 17.50 14.30 -9.45
N LYS A 101 17.19 14.99 -10.54
CA LYS A 101 17.11 14.39 -11.88
C LYS A 101 18.52 13.90 -12.28
N LYS A 102 18.63 12.65 -12.72
CA LYS A 102 19.87 12.14 -13.30
C LYS A 102 20.22 12.94 -14.57
N SER A 103 21.47 13.36 -14.70
CA SER A 103 21.99 13.94 -15.95
C SER A 103 22.02 12.88 -17.04
N GLU A 104 21.69 13.25 -18.28
CA GLU A 104 21.61 12.31 -19.43
C GLU A 104 22.95 11.65 -19.80
N ASN A 105 24.06 12.08 -19.20
CA ASN A 105 25.37 11.45 -19.34
C ASN A 105 25.66 10.53 -18.15
N SER A 106 25.21 9.28 -18.25
CA SER A 106 25.73 8.16 -17.46
C SER A 106 26.04 7.03 -18.43
N SER A 107 27.21 7.12 -19.06
CA SER A 107 27.82 6.04 -19.85
C SER A 107 28.59 5.09 -18.95
#